data_AF-A0A667X1Z5-F1
#
_entry.id   AF-A0A667X1Z5-F1
#
_cell.length_a   1.000
_cell.length_b   1.000
_cell.length_c   1.000
_cell.angle_alpha   90.00
_cell.angle_beta   90.00
_cell.angle_gamma   90.00
#
_symmetry.space_group_name_H-M   'P 1'
#
loop_
_entity.id
_entity.type
_entity.pdbx_description
1 polymer ?
#
loop_
_entity_poly.entity_id
_entity_poly.type
_entity_poly.pdbx_seq_one_letter_code
_entity_poly.pdbx_strand_id
1 'polypeptide(L)'
;MEEVDKILIHALRQVGTEVSDDVQSVKQFTSELIVEAVVRCVRVIDPGLGGGLPASLPPGMSARFRVGMSLAQACQDLGYKGEIGYQTFLYSNEPEIRSLLMFLVEKLPRESAEASDQPAGKSVVLQRAISAAIKAQLALPWLPPNCRLPLLCETQVNSYRPLHAFHTQSLSLAHNVKCPEKNDYQRDILPPVTAQASHHASVAASILEQHMAELSATQEWENEWNSQGLLSRLTPQDYRSRKLTRLQKRIEEQLRSAALLCPESAIGANRSNSDLSELLQSFRGTAPTDHLLTKGTHFTHTQKFTFTQLKKRELGNSEMEERMRVKKKTIDLLPDGESNLVKLQALVEGSAKRVVNLASQWEKHRAPLIDEHRRLKELCSNQDRESSRKLSEIKDLHVKIREAAEEAKKKEGLYKQLITELENLPQDVSRSAYTLRILEIVGNIKKQKEDITKILSDTKELQKEINSLTGKLDRTFAVTDELVFKDAKKDESVRKSYKYLAALHENCSQLIQTIEDTGTILREIRDLEEQIETENGNKTVANLERILEDYKAIRQENSALAAKVREG
;
A
#
# COMPACT_ATOMS: atom_id res chain seq x y z
N MET A 1 -0.78 45.96 -21.27
CA MET A 1 -1.24 45.24 -22.50
C MET A 1 -0.31 44.10 -22.85
N GLU A 2 1.01 44.31 -22.89
CA GLU A 2 1.98 43.25 -23.24
C GLU A 2 1.99 42.04 -22.29
N GLU A 3 1.78 42.25 -20.98
CA GLU A 3 1.70 41.15 -20.01
C GLU A 3 0.47 40.25 -20.22
N VAL A 4 -0.67 40.84 -20.57
CA VAL A 4 -1.91 40.11 -20.86
C VAL A 4 -1.74 39.27 -22.11
N ASP A 5 -1.13 39.82 -23.16
CA ASP A 5 -0.84 39.10 -24.40
C ASP A 5 0.09 37.91 -24.16
N LYS A 6 1.12 38.06 -23.31
CA LYS A 6 2.03 36.96 -22.92
C LYS A 6 1.28 35.84 -22.20
N ILE A 7 0.38 36.18 -21.27
CA ILE A 7 -0.44 35.20 -20.55
C ILE A 7 -1.38 34.45 -21.51
N LEU A 8 -2.01 35.17 -22.44
CA LEU A 8 -2.88 34.58 -23.46
C LEU A 8 -2.11 33.64 -24.38
N ILE A 9 -0.94 34.06 -24.89
CA ILE A 9 -0.10 33.24 -25.76
C ILE A 9 0.34 31.97 -25.03
N HIS A 10 0.75 32.07 -23.76
CA HIS A 10 1.11 30.91 -22.96
C HIS A 10 -0.07 29.94 -22.76
N ALA A 11 -1.26 30.47 -22.43
CA ALA A 11 -2.46 29.65 -22.28
C ALA A 11 -2.87 28.96 -23.60
N LEU A 12 -2.76 29.66 -24.74
CA LEU A 12 -3.05 29.09 -26.05
C LEU A 12 -2.08 27.97 -26.43
N ARG A 13 -0.79 28.08 -26.08
CA ARG A 13 0.19 26.99 -26.25
C ARG A 13 -0.13 25.79 -25.40
N GLN A 14 -0.59 25.99 -24.16
CA GLN A 14 -0.99 24.90 -23.26
C GLN A 14 -2.20 24.12 -23.79
N VAL A 15 -3.14 24.81 -24.45
CA VAL A 15 -4.28 24.21 -25.17
C VAL A 15 -3.86 23.50 -26.46
N GLY A 16 -2.58 23.65 -26.85
CA GLY A 16 -1.99 23.01 -28.02
C GLY A 16 -2.12 23.83 -29.30
N THR A 17 -2.29 25.16 -29.24
CA THR A 17 -2.25 26.07 -30.39
C THR A 17 -0.81 26.27 -30.87
N GLU A 18 -0.51 26.10 -32.16
CA GLU A 18 0.84 26.22 -32.74
C GLU A 18 1.22 27.69 -32.94
N VAL A 19 1.50 28.40 -31.84
CA VAL A 19 1.96 29.79 -31.87
C VAL A 19 3.49 29.82 -31.85
N SER A 20 4.12 30.34 -32.92
CA SER A 20 5.59 30.48 -33.03
C SER A 20 6.19 31.22 -31.83
N ASP A 21 7.45 30.87 -31.48
CA ASP A 21 8.21 31.46 -30.37
C ASP A 21 8.51 32.96 -30.55
N ASP A 22 8.46 33.44 -31.79
CA ASP A 22 8.74 34.84 -32.14
C ASP A 22 7.54 35.78 -31.94
N VAL A 23 6.35 35.22 -31.68
CA VAL A 23 5.10 36.00 -31.53
C VAL A 23 4.96 36.48 -30.08
N GLN A 24 5.01 37.80 -29.88
CA GLN A 24 4.99 38.42 -28.55
C GLN A 24 3.70 39.22 -28.25
N SER A 25 2.84 39.44 -29.25
CA SER A 25 1.57 40.17 -29.08
C SER A 25 0.46 39.62 -29.98
N VAL A 26 -0.79 39.77 -29.53
CA VAL A 26 -2.00 39.42 -30.28
C VAL A 26 -2.08 40.17 -31.62
N LYS A 27 -1.41 41.33 -31.76
CA LYS A 27 -1.28 42.08 -33.02
C LYS A 27 -0.64 41.28 -34.17
N GLN A 28 0.22 40.32 -33.84
CA GLN A 28 0.97 39.52 -34.81
C GLN A 28 0.20 38.27 -35.24
N PHE A 29 -1.03 38.07 -34.75
CA PHE A 29 -1.82 36.89 -35.07
C PHE A 29 -2.45 37.02 -36.46
N THR A 30 -2.26 36.00 -37.28
CA THR A 30 -2.97 35.88 -38.56
C THR A 30 -4.40 35.40 -38.34
N SER A 31 -5.30 35.69 -39.28
CA SER A 31 -6.69 35.21 -39.21
C SER A 31 -6.79 33.67 -39.12
N GLU A 32 -5.82 32.95 -39.69
CA GLU A 32 -5.73 31.50 -39.60
C GLU A 32 -5.39 31.05 -38.18
N LEU A 33 -4.39 31.69 -37.56
CA LEU A 33 -3.99 31.41 -36.18
C LEU A 33 -5.11 31.73 -35.18
N ILE A 34 -5.85 32.81 -35.40
CA ILE A 34 -7.00 33.19 -34.56
C ILE A 34 -8.10 32.15 -34.63
N VAL A 35 -8.45 31.69 -35.84
CA VAL A 35 -9.47 30.67 -36.03
C VAL A 35 -9.04 29.34 -35.40
N GLU A 36 -7.80 28.94 -35.60
CA GLU A 36 -7.22 27.74 -34.99
C GLU A 36 -7.24 27.81 -33.46
N ALA A 37 -6.80 28.93 -32.88
CA ALA A 37 -6.79 29.17 -31.44
C ALA A 37 -8.21 29.07 -30.85
N VAL A 38 -9.18 29.74 -31.46
CA VAL A 38 -10.57 29.77 -30.99
C VAL A 38 -11.22 28.39 -31.11
N VAL A 39 -11.04 27.68 -32.23
CA VAL A 39 -11.55 26.31 -32.41
C VAL A 39 -10.97 25.36 -31.37
N ARG A 40 -9.66 25.45 -31.09
CA ARG A 40 -9.02 24.60 -30.08
C ARG A 40 -9.54 24.90 -28.68
N CYS A 41 -9.68 26.17 -28.31
CA CYS A 41 -10.29 26.54 -27.03
C CYS A 41 -11.72 26.01 -26.90
N VAL A 42 -12.57 26.19 -27.92
CA VAL A 42 -13.96 25.70 -27.90
C VAL A 42 -14.03 24.18 -27.77
N ARG A 43 -13.17 23.42 -28.46
CA ARG A 43 -13.11 21.94 -28.34
C ARG A 43 -12.74 21.45 -26.94
N VAL A 44 -11.89 22.20 -26.24
CA VAL A 44 -11.47 21.86 -24.87
C VAL A 44 -12.55 22.23 -23.86
N ILE A 45 -13.28 23.33 -24.08
CA ILE A 45 -14.37 23.78 -23.20
C ILE A 45 -15.61 22.89 -23.36
N ASP A 46 -16.03 22.64 -24.59
CA ASP A 46 -17.17 21.78 -24.93
C ASP A 46 -16.87 20.94 -26.18
N PRO A 47 -16.52 19.65 -26.01
CA PRO A 47 -16.25 18.74 -27.13
C PRO A 47 -17.44 18.57 -28.09
N GLY A 48 -18.67 18.75 -27.61
CA GLY A 48 -19.89 18.63 -28.43
C GLY A 48 -20.03 19.78 -29.43
N LEU A 49 -19.77 21.01 -28.99
CA LEU A 49 -19.79 22.21 -29.85
C LEU A 49 -18.55 22.31 -30.74
N GLY A 50 -17.38 21.94 -30.22
CA GLY A 50 -16.11 22.06 -30.94
C GLY A 50 -15.84 20.99 -32.01
N GLY A 51 -16.48 19.82 -31.91
CA GLY A 51 -16.28 18.69 -32.84
C GLY A 51 -16.74 18.98 -34.28
N GLY A 52 -17.71 19.87 -34.47
CA GLY A 52 -18.24 20.25 -35.78
C GLY A 52 -17.52 21.41 -36.46
N LEU A 53 -16.54 22.05 -35.80
CA LEU A 53 -15.88 23.26 -36.32
C LEU A 53 -14.55 22.93 -37.02
N PRO A 54 -14.30 23.45 -38.23
CA PRO A 54 -13.03 23.25 -38.92
C PRO A 54 -11.92 24.11 -38.31
N ALA A 55 -10.76 23.51 -38.02
CA ALA A 55 -9.62 24.19 -37.40
C ALA A 55 -8.77 25.04 -38.37
N SER A 56 -9.08 24.99 -39.67
CA SER A 56 -8.38 25.72 -40.73
C SER A 56 -9.36 26.49 -41.60
N LEU A 57 -8.98 27.71 -42.03
CA LEU A 57 -9.79 28.51 -42.92
C LEU A 57 -9.81 27.93 -44.35
N PRO A 58 -10.98 27.68 -44.96
CA PRO A 58 -11.09 27.23 -46.35
C PRO A 58 -10.55 28.28 -47.34
N PRO A 59 -10.13 27.91 -48.57
CA PRO A 59 -9.60 28.87 -49.55
C PRO A 59 -10.65 29.84 -50.13
N GLY A 60 -11.95 29.50 -50.09
CA GLY A 60 -13.03 30.33 -50.67
C GLY A 60 -13.71 31.27 -49.66
N MET A 61 -13.91 32.53 -50.04
CA MET A 61 -14.50 33.57 -49.15
C MET A 61 -15.90 33.24 -48.62
N SER A 62 -16.77 32.61 -49.42
CA SER A 62 -18.10 32.19 -48.97
C SER A 62 -18.05 31.08 -47.91
N ALA A 63 -17.05 30.20 -47.98
CA ALA A 63 -16.82 29.17 -46.98
C ALA A 63 -16.19 29.77 -45.71
N ARG A 64 -15.26 30.72 -45.85
CA ARG A 64 -14.70 31.49 -44.73
C ARG A 64 -15.78 32.24 -43.95
N PHE A 65 -16.75 32.86 -44.65
CA PHE A 65 -17.90 33.51 -44.03
C PHE A 65 -18.72 32.53 -43.17
N ARG A 66 -19.05 31.34 -43.70
CA ARG A 66 -19.81 30.32 -42.95
C ARG A 66 -19.06 29.82 -41.72
N VAL A 67 -17.74 29.60 -41.84
CA VAL A 67 -16.88 29.20 -40.71
C VAL A 67 -16.83 30.31 -39.66
N GLY A 68 -16.61 31.57 -40.05
CA GLY A 68 -16.61 32.70 -39.14
C GLY A 68 -17.95 32.91 -38.43
N MET A 69 -19.07 32.69 -39.11
CA MET A 69 -20.40 32.76 -38.51
C MET A 69 -20.66 31.60 -37.54
N SER A 70 -20.25 30.38 -37.89
CA SER A 70 -20.40 29.21 -37.01
C SER A 70 -19.54 29.34 -35.74
N LEU A 71 -18.35 29.93 -35.85
CA LEU A 71 -17.49 30.24 -34.72
C LEU A 71 -18.08 31.33 -33.82
N ALA A 72 -18.63 32.38 -34.42
CA ALA A 72 -19.32 33.43 -33.67
C ALA A 72 -20.49 32.85 -32.86
N GLN A 73 -21.31 31.99 -33.49
CA GLN A 73 -22.42 31.31 -32.82
C GLN A 73 -21.94 30.43 -31.68
N ALA A 74 -20.91 29.60 -31.89
CA ALA A 74 -20.36 28.75 -30.83
C ALA A 74 -19.83 29.57 -29.63
N CYS A 75 -19.18 30.70 -29.88
CA CYS A 75 -18.72 31.61 -28.82
C CYS A 75 -19.90 32.28 -28.08
N GLN A 76 -20.99 32.60 -28.78
CA GLN A 76 -22.21 33.13 -28.17
C GLN A 76 -22.94 32.08 -27.33
N ASP A 77 -23.01 30.83 -27.80
CA ASP A 77 -23.61 29.69 -27.09
C ASP A 77 -22.84 29.37 -25.80
N LEU A 78 -21.51 29.59 -25.80
CA LEU A 78 -20.67 29.53 -24.59
C LEU A 78 -20.89 30.71 -23.62
N GLY A 79 -21.69 31.71 -24.01
CA GLY A 79 -22.09 32.83 -23.17
C GLY A 79 -21.25 34.10 -23.32
N TYR A 80 -20.55 34.29 -24.45
CA TYR A 80 -19.87 35.56 -24.73
C TYR A 80 -20.87 36.69 -24.95
N LYS A 81 -20.65 37.84 -24.29
CA LYS A 81 -21.60 38.97 -24.24
C LYS A 81 -21.34 40.08 -25.26
N GLY A 82 -20.21 40.07 -25.96
CA GLY A 82 -19.89 41.07 -26.97
C GLY A 82 -20.45 40.72 -28.36
N GLU A 83 -20.62 41.73 -29.20
CA GLU A 83 -21.00 41.53 -30.61
C GLU A 83 -19.86 40.84 -31.36
N ILE A 84 -20.06 39.57 -31.74
CA ILE A 84 -19.11 38.80 -32.57
C ILE A 84 -19.79 38.43 -33.88
N GLY A 85 -19.08 38.63 -34.98
CA GLY A 85 -19.47 38.13 -36.29
C GLY A 85 -18.29 37.55 -37.07
N TYR A 86 -18.54 37.14 -38.31
CA TYR A 86 -17.48 36.65 -39.20
C TYR A 86 -16.36 37.68 -39.42
N GLN A 87 -16.67 38.98 -39.31
CA GLN A 87 -15.72 40.08 -39.48
C GLN A 87 -14.66 40.08 -38.37
N THR A 88 -15.02 39.73 -37.15
CA THR A 88 -14.10 39.65 -36.01
C THR A 88 -12.95 38.67 -36.28
N PHE A 89 -13.22 37.56 -36.96
CA PHE A 89 -12.20 36.54 -37.28
C PHE A 89 -11.43 36.82 -38.57
N LEU A 90 -12.09 37.41 -39.59
CA LEU A 90 -11.51 37.62 -40.92
C LEU A 90 -10.82 38.98 -41.09
N TYR A 91 -11.26 39.98 -40.33
CA TYR A 91 -10.77 41.37 -40.38
C TYR A 91 -10.41 41.83 -38.96
N SER A 92 -9.61 40.99 -38.30
CA SER A 92 -9.30 41.01 -36.87
C SER A 92 -9.05 42.40 -36.30
N ASN A 93 -9.91 42.81 -35.37
CA ASN A 93 -9.71 44.01 -34.55
C ASN A 93 -9.06 43.60 -33.22
N GLU A 94 -7.90 44.15 -32.93
CA GLU A 94 -7.05 43.77 -31.78
C GLU A 94 -7.78 43.77 -30.41
N PRO A 95 -8.51 44.83 -30.00
CA PRO A 95 -9.26 44.83 -28.75
C PRO A 95 -10.36 43.77 -28.68
N GLU A 96 -11.03 43.49 -29.80
CA GLU A 96 -12.12 42.51 -29.88
C GLU A 96 -11.58 41.08 -29.77
N ILE A 97 -10.51 40.76 -30.52
CA ILE A 97 -9.86 39.45 -30.46
C ILE A 97 -9.24 39.20 -29.09
N ARG A 98 -8.61 40.21 -28.49
CA ARG A 98 -8.07 40.09 -27.12
C ARG A 98 -9.16 39.80 -26.11
N SER A 99 -10.28 40.51 -26.17
CA SER A 99 -11.42 40.30 -25.27
C SER A 99 -12.04 38.92 -25.43
N LEU A 100 -12.14 38.44 -26.68
CA LEU A 100 -12.60 37.09 -27.00
C LEU A 100 -11.67 36.00 -26.45
N LEU A 101 -10.36 36.14 -26.67
CA LEU A 101 -9.37 35.19 -26.18
C LEU A 101 -9.30 35.18 -24.64
N MET A 102 -9.40 36.34 -23.98
CA MET A 102 -9.50 36.41 -22.52
C MET A 102 -10.71 35.64 -22.00
N PHE A 103 -11.88 35.83 -22.60
CA PHE A 103 -13.08 35.09 -22.23
C PHE A 103 -12.92 33.58 -22.41
N LEU A 104 -12.40 33.14 -23.55
CA LEU A 104 -12.22 31.72 -23.82
C LEU A 104 -11.20 31.10 -22.88
N VAL A 105 -10.07 31.78 -22.64
CA VAL A 105 -9.04 31.31 -21.71
C VAL A 105 -9.56 31.23 -20.27
N GLU A 106 -10.40 32.18 -19.85
CA GLU A 106 -11.04 32.14 -18.52
C GLU A 106 -12.00 30.94 -18.36
N LYS A 107 -12.62 30.50 -19.46
CA LYS A 107 -13.55 29.37 -19.52
C LYS A 107 -12.89 28.02 -19.76
N LEU A 108 -11.60 27.98 -20.08
CA LEU A 108 -10.86 26.73 -20.15
C LEU A 108 -10.95 26.02 -18.79
N PRO A 109 -11.03 24.67 -18.77
CA PRO A 109 -10.87 23.91 -17.55
C PRO A 109 -9.55 24.36 -16.91
N ARG A 110 -9.62 25.00 -15.74
CA ARG A 110 -8.44 25.36 -14.96
C ARG A 110 -7.79 24.06 -14.51
N GLU A 111 -6.97 23.46 -15.35
CA GLU A 111 -5.86 22.67 -14.85
C GLU A 111 -5.04 23.65 -14.02
N SER A 112 -4.96 23.40 -12.72
CA SER A 112 -4.15 24.14 -11.78
C SER A 112 -2.68 24.10 -12.23
N ALA A 113 -2.35 25.02 -13.13
CA ALA A 113 -1.01 25.42 -13.50
C ALA A 113 -0.50 26.40 -12.42
N GLU A 114 -0.51 25.94 -11.18
CA GLU A 114 0.24 26.54 -10.07
C GLU A 114 0.84 25.39 -9.27
N ALA A 115 2.00 24.93 -9.74
CA ALA A 115 3.12 24.43 -8.95
C ALA A 115 4.10 23.71 -9.92
N SER A 116 4.74 24.48 -10.80
CA SER A 116 6.16 24.23 -11.00
C SER A 116 6.81 24.55 -9.64
N ASP A 117 7.50 23.57 -9.05
CA ASP A 117 8.29 23.66 -7.80
C ASP A 117 7.62 23.47 -6.42
N GLN A 118 6.53 22.69 -6.30
CA GLN A 118 6.25 22.00 -5.02
C GLN A 118 5.94 20.51 -5.24
N PRO A 119 6.41 19.61 -4.36
CA PRO A 119 6.15 18.19 -4.50
C PRO A 119 4.65 17.96 -4.30
N ALA A 120 3.95 17.70 -5.40
CA ALA A 120 2.55 17.33 -5.38
C ALA A 120 2.30 16.26 -4.30
N GLY A 121 1.30 16.49 -3.44
CA GLY A 121 0.96 15.57 -2.38
C GLY A 121 0.84 14.14 -2.94
N LYS A 122 1.39 13.15 -2.22
CA LYS A 122 1.51 11.76 -2.68
C LYS A 122 0.22 11.20 -3.29
N SER A 123 -0.94 11.63 -2.77
CA SER A 123 -2.26 11.26 -3.29
C SER A 123 -2.54 11.77 -4.70
N VAL A 124 -2.16 13.00 -5.03
CA VAL A 124 -2.41 13.61 -6.34
C VAL A 124 -1.49 13.00 -7.40
N VAL A 125 -0.22 12.76 -7.04
CA VAL A 125 0.74 12.03 -7.88
C VAL A 125 0.22 10.62 -8.16
N LEU A 126 -0.28 9.93 -7.14
CA LEU A 126 -0.84 8.59 -7.28
C LEU A 126 -2.08 8.59 -8.17
N GLN A 127 -3.03 9.51 -7.97
CA GLN A 127 -4.23 9.60 -8.80
C GLN A 127 -3.89 9.91 -10.27
N ARG A 128 -2.91 10.80 -10.52
CA ARG A 128 -2.44 11.10 -11.88
C ARG A 128 -1.77 9.89 -12.53
N ALA A 129 -0.95 9.14 -11.77
CA ALA A 129 -0.35 7.89 -12.23
C ALA A 129 -1.40 6.80 -12.51
N ILE A 130 -2.40 6.65 -11.65
CA ILE A 130 -3.52 5.71 -11.83
C ILE A 130 -4.30 6.08 -13.09
N SER A 131 -4.66 7.35 -13.27
CA SER A 131 -5.39 7.82 -14.45
C SER A 131 -4.60 7.58 -15.75
N ALA A 132 -3.30 7.88 -15.75
CA ALA A 132 -2.42 7.60 -16.89
C ALA A 132 -2.32 6.11 -17.20
N ALA A 133 -2.19 5.25 -16.19
CA ALA A 133 -2.13 3.80 -16.35
C ALA A 133 -3.46 3.23 -16.89
N ILE A 134 -4.60 3.69 -16.37
CA ILE A 134 -5.93 3.26 -16.86
C ILE A 134 -6.12 3.69 -18.31
N LYS A 135 -5.78 4.94 -18.68
CA LYS A 135 -5.85 5.41 -20.07
C LYS A 135 -4.97 4.58 -21.00
N ALA A 136 -3.75 4.26 -20.58
CA ALA A 136 -2.84 3.42 -21.36
C ALA A 136 -3.39 1.99 -21.54
N GLN A 137 -4.00 1.41 -20.50
CA GLN A 137 -4.60 0.07 -20.56
C GLN A 137 -5.85 0.02 -21.44
N LEU A 138 -6.71 1.04 -21.38
CA LEU A 138 -7.93 1.14 -22.19
C LEU A 138 -7.63 1.41 -23.67
N ALA A 139 -6.49 2.03 -23.98
CA ALA A 139 -6.05 2.25 -25.36
C ALA A 139 -5.55 0.97 -26.06
N LEU A 140 -5.30 -0.11 -25.30
CA LEU A 140 -4.88 -1.39 -25.86
C LEU A 140 -6.09 -2.24 -26.26
N PRO A 141 -6.07 -2.89 -27.44
CA PRO A 141 -7.13 -3.83 -27.82
C PRO A 141 -7.14 -5.02 -26.85
N TRP A 142 -8.34 -5.40 -26.41
CA TRP A 142 -8.50 -6.57 -25.55
C TRP A 142 -8.18 -7.84 -26.34
N LEU A 143 -7.18 -8.59 -25.88
CA LEU A 143 -6.79 -9.89 -26.44
C LEU A 143 -6.93 -10.99 -25.39
N PRO A 144 -7.45 -12.17 -25.74
CA PRO A 144 -7.45 -13.35 -24.88
C PRO A 144 -6.02 -13.66 -24.38
N PRO A 145 -5.84 -14.22 -23.17
CA PRO A 145 -4.51 -14.48 -22.59
C PRO A 145 -3.57 -15.27 -23.51
N ASN A 146 -4.12 -16.20 -24.30
CA ASN A 146 -3.38 -17.05 -25.23
C ASN A 146 -2.94 -16.32 -26.52
N CYS A 147 -3.47 -15.13 -26.77
CA CYS A 147 -3.22 -14.32 -27.97
C CYS A 147 -2.37 -13.07 -27.67
N ARG A 148 -1.88 -12.90 -26.43
CA ARG A 148 -1.07 -11.73 -26.03
C ARG A 148 0.39 -11.91 -26.42
N LEU A 149 0.96 -10.92 -27.10
CA LEU A 149 2.39 -10.85 -27.38
C LEU A 149 3.17 -10.58 -26.07
N PRO A 150 4.41 -11.08 -25.94
CA PRO A 150 5.23 -10.91 -24.72
C PRO A 150 5.35 -9.46 -24.23
N LEU A 151 5.46 -8.49 -25.15
CA LEU A 151 5.56 -7.05 -24.82
C LEU A 151 4.27 -6.46 -24.22
N LEU A 152 3.10 -7.04 -24.53
CA LEU A 152 1.79 -6.62 -24.01
C LEU A 152 1.49 -7.25 -22.65
N CYS A 153 2.15 -8.36 -22.31
CA CYS A 153 2.02 -9.00 -21.01
C CYS A 153 2.57 -8.11 -19.88
N GLU A 154 3.66 -7.37 -20.12
CA GLU A 154 4.27 -6.50 -19.11
C GLU A 154 3.40 -5.27 -18.75
N THR A 155 2.63 -4.75 -19.71
CA THR A 155 1.81 -3.54 -19.53
C THR A 155 0.39 -3.84 -19.03
N GLN A 156 -0.19 -4.98 -19.41
CA GLN A 156 -1.54 -5.39 -18.99
C GLN A 156 -1.56 -6.26 -17.74
N VAL A 157 -0.44 -6.88 -17.38
CA VAL A 157 -0.33 -7.73 -16.19
C VAL A 157 0.97 -7.39 -15.49
N ASN A 158 0.86 -6.63 -14.39
CA ASN A 158 1.91 -6.63 -13.39
C ASN A 158 2.03 -8.06 -12.87
N SER A 159 2.99 -8.79 -13.44
CA SER A 159 3.61 -10.05 -13.00
C SER A 159 2.85 -10.91 -11.96
N TYR A 160 2.49 -12.14 -12.37
CA TYR A 160 2.18 -13.28 -11.50
C TYR A 160 0.95 -13.23 -10.57
N ARG A 161 -0.14 -12.55 -10.93
CA ARG A 161 -1.42 -12.82 -10.26
C ARG A 161 -2.14 -13.98 -10.98
N PRO A 162 -2.50 -15.08 -10.30
CA PRO A 162 -3.37 -16.08 -10.89
C PRO A 162 -4.64 -15.39 -11.39
N LEU A 163 -4.96 -15.53 -12.67
CA LEU A 163 -6.28 -15.20 -13.18
C LEU A 163 -7.25 -16.16 -12.47
N HIS A 164 -7.80 -15.73 -11.34
CA HIS A 164 -8.80 -16.51 -10.64
C HIS A 164 -10.04 -16.60 -11.52
N ALA A 165 -10.63 -17.80 -11.63
CA ALA A 165 -11.91 -17.96 -12.27
C ALA A 165 -12.90 -16.97 -11.64
N PHE A 166 -13.62 -16.23 -12.50
CA PHE A 166 -14.63 -15.30 -12.03
C PHE A 166 -15.72 -16.10 -11.31
N HIS A 167 -15.70 -16.05 -9.99
CA HIS A 167 -16.62 -16.76 -9.13
C HIS A 167 -17.28 -15.76 -8.19
N THR A 168 -18.60 -15.75 -8.19
CA THR A 168 -19.43 -14.87 -7.39
C THR A 168 -20.10 -15.68 -6.29
N GLN A 169 -20.17 -15.11 -5.10
CA GLN A 169 -20.89 -15.67 -3.96
C GLN A 169 -21.89 -14.63 -3.48
N SER A 170 -23.08 -15.08 -3.10
CA SER A 170 -24.11 -14.18 -2.59
C SER A 170 -23.63 -13.55 -1.28
N LEU A 171 -23.59 -12.21 -1.25
CA LEU A 171 -23.20 -11.46 -0.07
C LEU A 171 -24.45 -11.11 0.75
N SER A 172 -24.34 -11.31 2.06
CA SER A 172 -25.39 -10.96 3.00
C SER A 172 -25.24 -9.50 3.39
N LEU A 173 -26.00 -8.63 2.72
CA LEU A 173 -26.15 -7.22 3.07
C LEU A 173 -27.54 -7.01 3.66
N ALA A 174 -27.59 -6.43 4.86
CA ALA A 174 -28.85 -6.07 5.47
C ALA A 174 -29.52 -4.95 4.66
N HIS A 175 -30.47 -5.33 3.80
CA HIS A 175 -31.20 -4.40 2.95
C HIS A 175 -32.26 -3.61 3.73
N ASN A 176 -32.65 -2.48 3.15
CA ASN A 176 -33.53 -1.44 3.70
C ASN A 176 -34.79 -1.95 4.43
N VAL A 177 -34.67 -2.17 5.73
CA VAL A 177 -35.78 -2.09 6.67
C VAL A 177 -35.33 -1.11 7.76
N LYS A 178 -36.10 -0.05 7.99
CA LYS A 178 -35.87 0.91 9.08
C LYS A 178 -36.24 0.25 10.40
N CYS A 179 -35.39 -0.65 10.89
CA CYS A 179 -35.54 -1.32 12.18
C CYS A 179 -34.27 -1.10 13.01
N PRO A 180 -34.38 -0.68 14.29
CA PRO A 180 -33.22 -0.48 15.16
C PRO A 180 -32.43 -1.77 15.37
N GLU A 181 -33.06 -2.95 15.33
CA GLU A 181 -32.39 -4.26 15.46
C GLU A 181 -31.40 -4.54 14.29
N LYS A 182 -31.48 -3.80 13.19
CA LYS A 182 -30.57 -3.92 12.05
C LYS A 182 -29.14 -3.51 12.43
N ASN A 183 -29.00 -2.44 13.21
CA ASN A 183 -27.68 -1.92 13.58
C ASN A 183 -26.97 -2.88 14.53
N ASP A 184 -27.71 -3.52 15.43
CA ASP A 184 -27.17 -4.53 16.33
C ASP A 184 -26.81 -5.82 15.58
N TYR A 185 -27.64 -6.27 14.63
CA TYR A 185 -27.29 -7.40 13.76
C TYR A 185 -26.04 -7.11 12.91
N GLN A 186 -25.92 -5.91 12.35
CA GLN A 186 -24.76 -5.50 11.55
C GLN A 186 -23.47 -5.37 12.36
N ARG A 187 -23.57 -5.00 13.64
CA ARG A 187 -22.40 -4.83 14.52
C ARG A 187 -21.96 -6.16 15.14
N ASP A 188 -22.91 -6.97 15.60
CA ASP A 188 -22.64 -8.07 16.53
C ASP A 188 -22.74 -9.46 15.87
N ILE A 189 -23.44 -9.62 14.73
CA ILE A 189 -23.73 -10.92 14.11
C ILE A 189 -23.21 -11.02 12.67
N LEU A 190 -23.32 -9.96 11.86
CA LEU A 190 -22.95 -10.00 10.45
C LEU A 190 -21.42 -9.91 10.27
N PRO A 191 -20.77 -10.91 9.64
CA PRO A 191 -19.35 -10.81 9.32
C PRO A 191 -19.07 -9.67 8.33
N PRO A 192 -17.91 -9.01 8.40
CA PRO A 192 -17.52 -8.01 7.43
C PRO A 192 -17.49 -8.61 6.02
N VAL A 193 -17.81 -7.83 4.99
CA VAL A 193 -17.95 -8.30 3.59
C VAL A 193 -16.73 -9.09 3.10
N THR A 194 -15.53 -8.71 3.56
CA THR A 194 -14.26 -9.39 3.24
C THR A 194 -14.13 -10.79 3.86
N ALA A 195 -14.92 -11.11 4.87
CA ALA A 195 -14.98 -12.40 5.55
C ALA A 195 -16.22 -13.23 5.20
N GLN A 196 -17.17 -12.68 4.43
CA GLN A 196 -18.37 -13.41 3.98
C GLN A 196 -18.10 -14.35 2.81
N ALA A 197 -17.10 -14.05 1.97
CA ALA A 197 -16.71 -14.92 0.87
C ALA A 197 -15.73 -16.01 1.35
N SER A 198 -15.93 -17.24 0.88
CA SER A 198 -15.03 -18.37 1.17
C SER A 198 -13.59 -18.16 0.66
N HIS A 199 -13.41 -17.32 -0.37
CA HIS A 199 -12.11 -16.95 -0.90
C HIS A 199 -11.99 -15.43 -1.06
N HIS A 200 -10.86 -14.87 -0.64
CA HIS A 200 -10.61 -13.44 -0.80
C HIS A 200 -10.60 -12.99 -2.28
N ALA A 201 -10.23 -13.88 -3.20
CA ALA A 201 -10.24 -13.61 -4.63
C ALA A 201 -11.65 -13.39 -5.21
N SER A 202 -12.69 -14.01 -4.62
CA SER A 202 -14.07 -13.86 -5.07
C SER A 202 -14.77 -12.65 -4.47
N VAL A 203 -14.19 -11.97 -3.47
CA VAL A 203 -14.80 -10.80 -2.80
C VAL A 203 -15.13 -9.71 -3.81
N ALA A 204 -14.16 -9.31 -4.64
CA ALA A 204 -14.38 -8.24 -5.63
C ALA A 204 -15.44 -8.62 -6.67
N ALA A 205 -15.39 -9.85 -7.20
CA ALA A 205 -16.38 -10.34 -8.15
C ALA A 205 -17.79 -10.40 -7.52
N SER A 206 -17.89 -10.85 -6.28
CA SER A 206 -19.15 -10.95 -5.53
C SER A 206 -19.76 -9.58 -5.22
N ILE A 207 -18.93 -8.59 -4.88
CA ILE A 207 -19.38 -7.20 -4.69
C ILE A 207 -19.88 -6.62 -6.02
N LEU A 208 -19.13 -6.83 -7.10
CA LEU A 208 -19.50 -6.35 -8.43
C LEU A 208 -20.82 -6.97 -8.91
N GLU A 209 -20.99 -8.28 -8.74
CA GLU A 209 -22.23 -8.98 -9.09
C GLU A 209 -23.42 -8.45 -8.28
N GLN A 210 -23.24 -8.26 -6.97
CA GLN A 210 -24.27 -7.73 -6.09
C GLN A 210 -24.68 -6.31 -6.49
N HIS A 211 -23.71 -5.42 -6.72
CA HIS A 211 -23.98 -4.05 -7.19
C HIS A 211 -24.60 -4.03 -8.59
N MET A 212 -24.16 -4.91 -9.48
CA MET A 212 -24.73 -5.03 -10.82
C MET A 212 -26.18 -5.49 -10.75
N ALA A 213 -26.48 -6.50 -9.93
CA ALA A 213 -27.84 -6.98 -9.70
C ALA A 213 -28.75 -5.89 -9.12
N GLU A 214 -28.26 -5.09 -8.16
CA GLU A 214 -29.00 -3.96 -7.59
C GLU A 214 -29.27 -2.88 -8.65
N LEU A 215 -28.25 -2.48 -9.41
CA LEU A 215 -28.39 -1.49 -10.48
C LEU A 215 -29.32 -1.97 -11.60
N SER A 216 -29.17 -3.21 -12.05
CA SER A 216 -30.05 -3.81 -13.05
C SER A 216 -31.48 -3.87 -12.55
N ALA A 217 -31.72 -4.29 -11.30
CA ALA A 217 -33.05 -4.31 -10.72
C ALA A 217 -33.67 -2.90 -10.63
N THR A 218 -32.87 -1.87 -10.29
CA THR A 218 -33.36 -0.48 -10.30
C THR A 218 -33.67 0.02 -11.71
N GLN A 219 -32.82 -0.27 -12.68
CA GLN A 219 -33.02 0.16 -14.06
C GLN A 219 -34.22 -0.56 -14.72
N GLU A 220 -34.35 -1.86 -14.51
CA GLU A 220 -35.50 -2.65 -14.97
C GLU A 220 -36.79 -2.14 -14.35
N TRP A 221 -36.77 -1.85 -13.04
CA TRP A 221 -37.90 -1.24 -12.36
C TRP A 221 -38.25 0.13 -12.92
N GLU A 222 -37.27 1.01 -13.14
CA GLU A 222 -37.52 2.34 -13.72
C GLU A 222 -38.07 2.23 -15.14
N ASN A 223 -37.52 1.35 -15.97
CA ASN A 223 -38.01 1.11 -17.32
C ASN A 223 -39.44 0.58 -17.32
N GLU A 224 -39.75 -0.41 -16.46
CA GLU A 224 -41.10 -0.96 -16.33
C GLU A 224 -42.08 0.08 -15.76
N TRP A 225 -41.64 0.84 -14.76
CA TRP A 225 -42.45 1.87 -14.15
C TRP A 225 -42.77 2.99 -15.14
N ASN A 226 -41.77 3.47 -15.88
CA ASN A 226 -41.93 4.53 -16.86
C ASN A 226 -42.76 4.10 -18.08
N SER A 227 -42.68 2.82 -18.48
CA SER A 227 -43.45 2.30 -19.62
C SER A 227 -44.87 1.87 -19.26
N GLN A 228 -45.05 1.00 -18.26
CA GLN A 228 -46.32 0.37 -17.92
C GLN A 228 -46.90 0.86 -16.59
N GLY A 229 -46.03 1.20 -15.62
CA GLY A 229 -46.40 1.67 -14.30
C GLY A 229 -47.14 3.01 -14.31
N LEU A 230 -46.60 4.02 -15.01
CA LEU A 230 -47.21 5.35 -15.13
C LEU A 230 -48.58 5.30 -15.82
N LEU A 231 -48.72 4.45 -16.84
CA LEU A 231 -50.00 4.24 -17.54
C LEU A 231 -51.05 3.54 -16.67
N SER A 232 -50.62 2.80 -15.65
CA SER A 232 -51.53 2.08 -14.75
C SER A 232 -52.29 2.97 -13.77
N ARG A 233 -51.84 4.23 -13.56
CA ARG A 233 -52.39 5.20 -12.60
C ARG A 233 -52.47 4.68 -11.15
N LEU A 234 -51.69 3.64 -10.83
CA LEU A 234 -51.58 3.09 -9.49
C LEU A 234 -50.42 3.73 -8.75
N THR A 235 -50.38 3.58 -7.43
CA THR A 235 -49.15 3.89 -6.69
C THR A 235 -48.08 2.82 -7.01
N PRO A 236 -46.77 3.14 -6.89
CA PRO A 236 -45.69 2.17 -7.07
C PRO A 236 -45.88 0.89 -6.24
N GLN A 237 -46.42 1.03 -5.03
CA GLN A 237 -46.63 -0.09 -4.10
C GLN A 237 -47.83 -0.96 -4.51
N ASP A 238 -48.93 -0.34 -4.95
CA ASP A 238 -50.12 -1.06 -5.44
C ASP A 238 -49.89 -1.75 -6.79
N TYR A 239 -49.06 -1.15 -7.64
CA TYR A 239 -48.64 -1.77 -8.90
C TYR A 239 -47.83 -3.05 -8.63
N ARG A 240 -46.85 -2.98 -7.72
CA ARG A 240 -46.05 -4.14 -7.31
C ARG A 240 -46.91 -5.25 -6.72
N SER A 241 -47.85 -4.94 -5.83
CA SER A 241 -48.73 -5.94 -5.21
C SER A 241 -49.66 -6.62 -6.23
N ARG A 242 -50.24 -5.85 -7.17
CA ARG A 242 -51.05 -6.39 -8.26
C ARG A 242 -50.24 -7.23 -9.25
N LYS A 243 -49.02 -6.82 -9.58
CA LYS A 243 -48.13 -7.60 -10.44
C LYS A 243 -47.75 -8.94 -9.78
N LEU A 244 -47.38 -8.89 -8.50
CA LEU A 244 -47.00 -10.08 -7.73
C LEU A 244 -48.15 -11.08 -7.62
N THR A 245 -49.36 -10.62 -7.32
CA THR A 245 -50.56 -11.50 -7.26
C THR A 245 -50.91 -12.11 -8.63
N ARG A 246 -50.77 -11.37 -9.73
CA ARG A 246 -50.95 -11.91 -11.09
C ARG A 246 -49.91 -12.98 -11.42
N LEU A 247 -48.64 -12.72 -11.10
CA LEU A 247 -47.55 -13.67 -11.33
C LEU A 247 -47.73 -14.93 -10.50
N GLN A 248 -48.08 -14.81 -9.22
CA GLN A 248 -48.35 -15.96 -8.34
C GLN A 248 -49.48 -16.84 -8.90
N LYS A 249 -50.61 -16.24 -9.31
CA LYS A 249 -51.72 -16.99 -9.94
C LYS A 249 -51.27 -17.72 -11.20
N ARG A 250 -50.48 -17.06 -12.05
CA ARG A 250 -49.95 -17.66 -13.28
C ARG A 250 -48.99 -18.82 -12.99
N ILE A 251 -48.12 -18.68 -11.99
CA ILE A 251 -47.21 -19.75 -11.55
C ILE A 251 -48.01 -20.92 -10.97
N GLU A 252 -49.01 -20.65 -10.14
CA GLU A 252 -49.88 -21.65 -9.54
C GLU A 252 -50.66 -22.45 -10.60
N GLU A 253 -51.19 -21.77 -11.61
CA GLU A 253 -51.86 -22.41 -12.76
C GLU A 253 -50.89 -23.28 -13.58
N GLN A 254 -49.65 -22.83 -13.79
CA GLN A 254 -48.63 -23.59 -14.53
C GLN A 254 -48.09 -24.79 -13.74
N LEU A 255 -47.94 -24.67 -12.42
CA LEU A 255 -47.56 -25.81 -11.58
C LEU A 255 -48.69 -26.84 -11.52
N ARG A 256 -49.96 -26.39 -11.48
CA ARG A 256 -51.12 -27.29 -11.58
C ARG A 256 -51.20 -27.99 -12.94
N SER A 257 -50.93 -27.30 -14.06
CA SER A 257 -50.93 -27.93 -15.39
C SER A 257 -49.79 -28.94 -15.54
N ALA A 258 -48.59 -28.63 -15.04
CA ALA A 258 -47.45 -29.55 -15.04
C ALA A 258 -47.68 -30.79 -14.18
N ALA A 259 -48.34 -30.65 -13.02
CA ALA A 259 -48.69 -31.78 -12.16
C ALA A 259 -49.73 -32.73 -12.80
N LEU A 260 -50.63 -32.21 -13.65
CA LEU A 260 -51.64 -33.00 -14.35
C LEU A 260 -51.09 -33.80 -15.54
N LEU A 261 -49.89 -33.48 -16.04
CA LEU A 261 -49.22 -34.17 -17.17
C LEU A 261 -48.40 -35.40 -16.74
N CYS A 262 -48.52 -35.84 -15.48
CA CYS A 262 -47.78 -36.98 -14.93
C CYS A 262 -48.68 -38.23 -14.80
N PRO A 263 -48.79 -39.09 -15.82
CA PRO A 263 -49.29 -40.46 -15.62
C PRO A 263 -48.14 -41.32 -15.05
N GLU A 264 -48.44 -42.09 -14.00
CA GLU A 264 -47.53 -42.97 -13.23
C GLU A 264 -46.83 -44.11 -14.02
N SER A 265 -46.71 -44.06 -15.35
CA SER A 265 -46.21 -45.18 -16.15
C SER A 265 -45.02 -44.88 -17.08
N ALA A 266 -44.30 -43.77 -16.91
CA ALA A 266 -43.13 -43.47 -17.72
C ALA A 266 -41.86 -43.21 -16.89
N ILE A 267 -41.46 -44.19 -16.08
CA ILE A 267 -40.09 -44.30 -15.56
C ILE A 267 -39.28 -45.10 -16.59
N GLY A 268 -38.76 -44.42 -17.62
CA GLY A 268 -37.82 -45.04 -18.56
C GLY A 268 -38.07 -44.75 -20.03
N ALA A 269 -38.05 -43.48 -20.43
CA ALA A 269 -37.73 -43.10 -21.81
C ALA A 269 -37.23 -41.64 -21.83
N ASN A 270 -36.16 -41.40 -22.59
CA ASN A 270 -35.47 -40.13 -22.77
C ASN A 270 -36.41 -38.91 -22.76
N ARG A 271 -36.28 -38.06 -21.74
CA ARG A 271 -36.83 -36.71 -21.77
C ARG A 271 -36.02 -35.89 -22.76
N SER A 272 -36.64 -35.52 -23.89
CA SER A 272 -36.06 -34.59 -24.86
C SER A 272 -35.91 -33.21 -24.22
N ASN A 273 -34.73 -32.60 -24.38
CA ASN A 273 -34.39 -31.25 -23.90
C ASN A 273 -35.27 -30.10 -24.47
N SER A 274 -36.27 -30.41 -25.30
CA SER A 274 -37.20 -29.43 -25.89
C SER A 274 -38.18 -28.83 -24.88
N ASP A 275 -38.51 -29.58 -23.82
CA ASP A 275 -39.59 -29.23 -22.87
C ASP A 275 -39.19 -28.07 -21.94
N LEU A 276 -37.90 -27.96 -21.59
CA LEU A 276 -37.39 -26.89 -20.74
C LEU A 276 -37.27 -25.56 -21.51
N SER A 277 -36.89 -25.61 -22.79
CA SER A 277 -36.82 -24.41 -23.63
C SER A 277 -38.20 -23.79 -23.86
N GLU A 278 -39.22 -24.61 -24.04
CA GLU A 278 -40.61 -24.18 -24.23
C GLU A 278 -41.19 -23.59 -22.94
N LEU A 279 -40.88 -24.21 -21.79
CA LEU A 279 -41.17 -23.68 -20.46
C LEU A 279 -40.53 -22.30 -20.23
N LEU A 280 -39.23 -22.15 -20.51
CA LEU A 280 -38.50 -20.88 -20.33
C LEU A 280 -38.99 -19.78 -21.30
N GLN A 281 -39.42 -20.15 -22.51
CA GLN A 281 -40.05 -19.22 -23.45
C GLN A 281 -41.41 -18.73 -22.96
N SER A 282 -42.17 -19.54 -22.21
CA SER A 282 -43.45 -19.12 -21.62
C SER A 282 -43.32 -18.05 -20.52
N PHE A 283 -42.15 -17.98 -19.86
CA PHE A 283 -41.81 -16.95 -18.86
C PHE A 283 -41.25 -15.66 -19.48
N ARG A 284 -40.69 -15.74 -20.69
CA ARG A 284 -40.23 -14.56 -21.44
C ARG A 284 -41.46 -13.85 -21.99
N GLY A 285 -41.88 -12.78 -21.34
CA GLY A 285 -43.08 -12.02 -21.72
C GLY A 285 -43.14 -11.76 -23.23
N THR A 286 -44.16 -12.30 -23.87
CA THR A 286 -44.49 -12.01 -25.26
C THR A 286 -44.88 -10.54 -25.38
N ALA A 287 -44.20 -9.81 -26.26
CA ALA A 287 -44.66 -8.54 -26.82
C ALA A 287 -46.09 -8.70 -27.40
N PRO A 288 -46.88 -7.60 -27.49
CA PRO A 288 -48.32 -7.68 -27.63
C PRO A 288 -48.69 -8.22 -29.01
N THR A 289 -49.31 -9.38 -29.02
CA THR A 289 -50.02 -9.89 -30.20
C THR A 289 -51.49 -10.03 -29.83
N ASP A 290 -52.28 -9.19 -30.50
CA ASP A 290 -53.74 -9.21 -30.50
C ASP A 290 -54.24 -10.59 -30.91
N HIS A 291 -54.69 -11.40 -29.96
CA HIS A 291 -55.66 -12.44 -30.25
C HIS A 291 -56.71 -12.56 -29.14
N LEU A 292 -57.93 -12.26 -29.58
CA LEU A 292 -59.19 -12.20 -28.88
C LEU A 292 -59.49 -13.49 -28.08
N LEU A 293 -59.92 -13.27 -26.84
CA LEU A 293 -60.49 -14.27 -25.94
C LEU A 293 -61.70 -14.96 -26.59
N THR A 294 -61.57 -16.25 -26.91
CA THR A 294 -62.73 -17.12 -27.19
C THR A 294 -62.94 -18.04 -25.99
N LYS A 295 -64.11 -17.90 -25.36
CA LYS A 295 -64.53 -18.56 -24.12
C LYS A 295 -64.66 -20.08 -24.33
N GLY A 296 -63.92 -20.88 -23.57
CA GLY A 296 -64.06 -22.33 -23.48
C GLY A 296 -65.21 -22.73 -22.56
N THR A 297 -66.14 -23.51 -23.09
CA THR A 297 -67.33 -24.05 -22.43
C THR A 297 -67.01 -25.33 -21.63
N HIS A 298 -67.77 -25.50 -20.54
CA HIS A 298 -67.78 -26.60 -19.58
C HIS A 298 -67.63 -28.01 -20.20
N PHE A 299 -66.60 -28.76 -19.80
CA PHE A 299 -66.42 -30.20 -20.12
C PHE A 299 -66.70 -31.04 -18.86
N THR A 300 -67.73 -31.90 -18.89
CA THR A 300 -68.19 -32.68 -17.73
C THR A 300 -67.46 -34.03 -17.58
N HIS A 301 -67.27 -34.45 -16.33
CA HIS A 301 -66.43 -35.59 -15.88
C HIS A 301 -66.78 -36.96 -16.52
N THR A 302 -68.00 -37.15 -17.02
CA THR A 302 -68.46 -38.42 -17.62
C THR A 302 -67.79 -38.72 -18.97
N GLN A 303 -67.46 -37.70 -19.77
CA GLN A 303 -66.79 -37.88 -21.06
C GLN A 303 -65.28 -38.20 -20.93
N LYS A 304 -64.63 -37.80 -19.81
CA LYS A 304 -63.22 -38.15 -19.56
C LYS A 304 -63.03 -39.65 -19.27
N PHE A 305 -63.98 -40.27 -18.58
CA PHE A 305 -63.89 -41.69 -18.19
C PHE A 305 -64.09 -42.63 -19.39
N THR A 306 -65.05 -42.32 -20.27
CA THR A 306 -65.28 -43.11 -21.49
C THR A 306 -64.10 -42.99 -22.48
N PHE A 307 -63.51 -41.79 -22.61
CA PHE A 307 -62.35 -41.56 -23.47
C PHE A 307 -61.09 -42.28 -22.98
N THR A 308 -60.85 -42.32 -21.65
CA THR A 308 -59.70 -43.05 -21.08
C THR A 308 -59.84 -44.57 -21.20
N GLN A 309 -61.06 -45.10 -21.15
CA GLN A 309 -61.32 -46.54 -21.36
C GLN A 309 -61.11 -46.97 -22.82
N LEU A 310 -61.54 -46.15 -23.78
CA LEU A 310 -61.34 -46.41 -25.21
C LEU A 310 -59.86 -46.34 -25.59
N LYS A 311 -59.12 -45.35 -25.09
CA LYS A 311 -57.67 -45.22 -25.33
C LYS A 311 -56.86 -46.41 -24.79
N LYS A 312 -57.25 -46.97 -23.65
CA LYS A 312 -56.64 -48.20 -23.11
C LYS A 312 -56.90 -49.43 -23.99
N ARG A 313 -58.10 -49.55 -24.58
CA ARG A 313 -58.44 -50.66 -25.51
C ARG A 313 -57.72 -50.51 -26.85
N GLU A 314 -57.61 -49.30 -27.38
CA GLU A 314 -56.84 -49.04 -28.60
C GLU A 314 -55.36 -49.37 -28.43
N LEU A 315 -54.76 -49.01 -27.29
CA LEU A 315 -53.37 -49.38 -26.99
C LEU A 315 -53.19 -50.91 -26.93
N GLY A 316 -54.10 -51.61 -26.25
CA GLY A 316 -54.07 -53.07 -26.15
C GLY A 316 -54.26 -53.77 -27.51
N ASN A 317 -55.13 -53.24 -28.38
CA ASN A 317 -55.31 -53.75 -29.74
C ASN A 317 -54.06 -53.53 -30.60
N SER A 318 -53.44 -52.34 -30.52
CA SER A 318 -52.19 -52.06 -31.24
C SER A 318 -51.05 -52.98 -30.80
N GLU A 319 -50.89 -53.22 -29.50
CA GLU A 319 -49.92 -54.19 -28.97
C GLU A 319 -50.21 -55.63 -29.42
N MET A 320 -51.49 -55.99 -29.56
CA MET A 320 -51.90 -57.32 -30.02
C MET A 320 -51.68 -57.50 -31.53
N GLU A 321 -51.96 -56.47 -32.33
CA GLU A 321 -51.67 -56.43 -33.76
C GLU A 321 -50.17 -56.51 -34.02
N GLU A 322 -49.35 -55.78 -33.27
CA GLU A 322 -47.89 -55.87 -33.36
C GLU A 322 -47.38 -57.27 -32.98
N ARG A 323 -47.93 -57.87 -31.91
CA ARG A 323 -47.62 -59.26 -31.56
C ARG A 323 -48.03 -60.25 -32.64
N MET A 324 -49.20 -60.09 -33.24
CA MET A 324 -49.63 -60.92 -34.36
C MET A 324 -48.75 -60.71 -35.59
N ARG A 325 -48.32 -59.47 -35.85
CA ARG A 325 -47.41 -59.14 -36.96
C ARG A 325 -46.04 -59.80 -36.79
N VAL A 326 -45.48 -59.76 -35.58
CA VAL A 326 -44.24 -60.47 -35.25
C VAL A 326 -44.44 -61.97 -35.41
N LYS A 327 -45.50 -62.55 -34.82
CA LYS A 327 -45.80 -64.00 -34.93
C LYS A 327 -45.99 -64.45 -36.38
N LYS A 328 -46.69 -63.67 -37.20
CA LYS A 328 -46.88 -63.95 -38.63
C LYS A 328 -45.54 -63.96 -39.38
N LYS A 329 -44.72 -62.93 -39.18
CA LYS A 329 -43.36 -62.88 -39.75
C LYS A 329 -42.48 -64.03 -39.24
N THR A 330 -42.60 -64.44 -37.98
CA THR A 330 -41.89 -65.61 -37.45
C THR A 330 -42.33 -66.89 -38.16
N ILE A 331 -43.63 -67.08 -38.38
CA ILE A 331 -44.18 -68.24 -39.11
C ILE A 331 -43.69 -68.26 -40.56
N ASP A 332 -43.69 -67.11 -41.24
CA ASP A 332 -43.23 -66.98 -42.63
C ASP A 332 -41.72 -67.34 -42.79
N LEU A 333 -40.93 -67.25 -41.72
CA LEU A 333 -39.50 -67.57 -41.70
C LEU A 333 -39.17 -69.02 -41.33
N LEU A 334 -40.15 -69.81 -40.84
CA LEU A 334 -39.97 -71.22 -40.44
C LEU A 334 -39.62 -72.17 -41.60
N PRO A 335 -40.15 -72.03 -42.83
CA PRO A 335 -39.87 -72.98 -43.91
C PRO A 335 -38.39 -73.04 -44.32
N ASP A 336 -37.66 -71.93 -44.19
CA ASP A 336 -36.23 -71.77 -44.51
C ASP A 336 -35.37 -71.55 -43.24
N GLY A 337 -35.75 -72.18 -42.13
CA GLY A 337 -35.17 -71.92 -40.81
C GLY A 337 -33.65 -72.06 -40.73
N GLU A 338 -33.07 -73.11 -41.32
CA GLU A 338 -31.61 -73.35 -41.29
C GLU A 338 -30.83 -72.30 -42.09
N SER A 339 -31.31 -71.97 -43.30
CA SER A 339 -30.73 -70.92 -44.16
C SER A 339 -30.82 -69.54 -43.51
N ASN A 340 -31.94 -69.23 -42.87
CA ASN A 340 -32.17 -67.98 -42.16
C ASN A 340 -31.30 -67.87 -40.89
N LEU A 341 -31.11 -68.97 -40.16
CA LEU A 341 -30.23 -69.03 -39.00
C LEU A 341 -28.77 -68.74 -39.39
N VAL A 342 -28.27 -69.35 -40.47
CA VAL A 342 -26.90 -69.11 -40.96
C VAL A 342 -26.70 -67.64 -41.37
N LYS A 343 -27.68 -67.03 -42.04
CA LYS A 343 -27.63 -65.60 -42.40
C LYS A 343 -27.62 -64.69 -41.17
N LEU A 344 -28.44 -65.00 -40.16
CA LEU A 344 -28.46 -64.26 -38.89
C LEU A 344 -27.14 -64.42 -38.13
N GLN A 345 -26.59 -65.62 -38.10
CA GLN A 345 -25.29 -65.88 -37.50
C GLN A 345 -24.18 -65.09 -38.20
N ALA A 346 -24.15 -65.08 -39.54
CA ALA A 346 -23.20 -64.27 -40.30
C ALA A 346 -23.39 -62.76 -40.05
N LEU A 347 -24.62 -62.28 -39.88
CA LEU A 347 -24.91 -60.89 -39.56
C LEU A 347 -24.48 -60.51 -38.13
N VAL A 348 -24.65 -61.42 -37.17
CA VAL A 348 -24.17 -61.27 -35.79
C VAL A 348 -22.65 -61.33 -35.71
N GLU A 349 -22.00 -62.24 -36.42
CA GLU A 349 -20.54 -62.30 -36.51
C GLU A 349 -19.97 -61.05 -37.20
N GLY A 350 -20.63 -60.57 -38.27
CA GLY A 350 -20.29 -59.33 -38.94
C GLY A 350 -20.46 -58.11 -38.03
N SER A 351 -21.52 -58.05 -37.23
CA SER A 351 -21.73 -56.95 -36.27
C SER A 351 -20.73 -57.00 -35.11
N ALA A 352 -20.42 -58.19 -34.59
CA ALA A 352 -19.41 -58.39 -33.55
C ALA A 352 -18.02 -57.93 -34.03
N LYS A 353 -17.62 -58.30 -35.26
CA LYS A 353 -16.37 -57.82 -35.88
C LYS A 353 -16.34 -56.29 -36.01
N ARG A 354 -17.46 -55.67 -36.41
CA ARG A 354 -17.56 -54.20 -36.48
C ARG A 354 -17.40 -53.54 -35.11
N VAL A 355 -18.02 -54.09 -34.06
CA VAL A 355 -17.90 -53.57 -32.69
C VAL A 355 -16.45 -53.65 -32.19
N VAL A 356 -15.75 -54.76 -32.42
CA VAL A 356 -14.34 -54.91 -32.04
C VAL A 356 -13.45 -53.91 -32.80
N ASN A 357 -13.68 -53.72 -34.10
CA ASN A 357 -12.93 -52.73 -34.89
C ASN A 357 -13.16 -51.30 -34.39
N LEU A 358 -14.41 -50.95 -34.06
CA LEU A 358 -14.73 -49.64 -33.48
C LEU A 358 -14.10 -49.45 -32.11
N ALA A 359 -14.08 -50.48 -31.26
CA ALA A 359 -13.41 -50.43 -29.96
C ALA A 359 -11.89 -50.20 -30.10
N SER A 360 -11.24 -50.87 -31.06
CA SER A 360 -9.82 -50.66 -31.40
C SER A 360 -9.55 -49.23 -31.90
N GLN A 361 -10.39 -48.71 -32.80
CA GLN A 361 -10.27 -47.32 -33.26
C GLN A 361 -10.49 -46.32 -32.12
N TRP A 362 -11.47 -46.56 -31.25
CA TRP A 362 -11.72 -45.74 -30.07
C TRP A 362 -10.55 -45.74 -29.10
N GLU A 363 -9.97 -46.90 -28.81
CA GLU A 363 -8.86 -47.00 -27.85
C GLU A 363 -7.60 -46.26 -28.34
N LYS A 364 -7.34 -46.25 -29.66
CA LYS A 364 -6.27 -45.45 -30.27
C LYS A 364 -6.41 -43.94 -30.01
N HIS A 365 -7.64 -43.44 -29.88
CA HIS A 365 -7.89 -42.03 -29.56
C HIS A 365 -8.02 -41.79 -28.05
N ARG A 366 -8.60 -42.73 -27.31
CA ARG A 366 -8.84 -42.60 -25.87
C ARG A 366 -7.54 -42.62 -25.06
N ALA A 367 -6.63 -43.54 -25.35
CA ALA A 367 -5.36 -43.68 -24.63
C ALA A 367 -4.54 -42.37 -24.60
N PRO A 368 -4.23 -41.71 -25.75
CA PRO A 368 -3.47 -40.46 -25.73
C PRO A 368 -4.20 -39.32 -25.02
N LEU A 369 -5.54 -39.25 -25.11
CA LEU A 369 -6.32 -38.25 -24.38
C LEU A 369 -6.26 -38.44 -22.85
N ILE A 370 -6.25 -39.70 -22.39
CA ILE A 370 -6.09 -40.00 -20.96
C ILE A 370 -4.69 -39.63 -20.47
N ASP A 371 -3.66 -39.93 -21.26
CA ASP A 371 -2.27 -39.59 -20.91
C ASP A 371 -2.05 -38.07 -20.92
N GLU A 372 -2.63 -37.37 -21.88
CA GLU A 372 -2.62 -35.91 -21.91
C GLU A 372 -3.37 -35.32 -20.70
N HIS A 373 -4.53 -35.87 -20.34
CA HIS A 373 -5.26 -35.44 -19.15
C HIS A 373 -4.46 -35.65 -17.86
N ARG A 374 -3.77 -36.79 -17.73
CA ARG A 374 -2.87 -37.06 -16.60
C ARG A 374 -1.72 -36.07 -16.55
N ARG A 375 -1.06 -35.82 -17.69
CA ARG A 375 0.04 -34.85 -17.82
C ARG A 375 -0.41 -33.45 -17.42
N LEU A 376 -1.55 -32.99 -17.93
CA LEU A 376 -2.10 -31.68 -17.61
C LEU A 376 -2.44 -31.57 -16.11
N LYS A 377 -3.00 -32.62 -15.52
CA LYS A 377 -3.33 -32.66 -14.09
C LYS A 377 -2.08 -32.56 -13.21
N GLU A 378 -1.00 -33.25 -13.58
CA GLU A 378 0.29 -33.15 -12.87
C GLU A 378 0.90 -31.74 -13.00
N LEU A 379 0.81 -31.14 -14.19
CA LEU A 379 1.31 -29.79 -14.45
C LEU A 379 0.54 -28.74 -13.63
N CYS A 380 -0.80 -28.85 -13.56
CA CYS A 380 -1.62 -28.02 -12.67
C CYS A 380 -1.24 -28.20 -11.20
N SER A 381 -1.08 -29.45 -10.73
CA SER A 381 -0.71 -29.72 -9.34
C SER A 381 0.67 -29.14 -8.99
N ASN A 382 1.63 -29.21 -9.91
CA ASN A 382 2.96 -28.60 -9.71
C ASN A 382 2.87 -27.08 -9.67
N GLN A 383 2.10 -26.48 -10.57
CA GLN A 383 1.87 -25.03 -10.60
C GLN A 383 1.20 -24.53 -9.31
N ASP A 384 0.23 -25.26 -8.77
CA ASP A 384 -0.43 -24.92 -7.49
C ASP A 384 0.54 -24.98 -6.31
N ARG A 385 1.44 -25.95 -6.32
CA ARG A 385 2.49 -26.10 -5.30
C ARG A 385 3.49 -24.95 -5.36
N GLU A 386 3.95 -24.58 -6.55
CA GLU A 386 4.85 -23.43 -6.74
C GLU A 386 4.17 -22.11 -6.37
N SER A 387 2.91 -21.92 -6.76
CA SER A 387 2.14 -20.73 -6.41
C SER A 387 1.95 -20.62 -4.90
N SER A 388 1.68 -21.74 -4.23
CA SER A 388 1.59 -21.81 -2.76
C SER A 388 2.91 -21.46 -2.08
N ARG A 389 4.04 -21.95 -2.61
CA ARG A 389 5.38 -21.60 -2.11
C ARG A 389 5.66 -20.11 -2.24
N LYS A 390 5.44 -19.54 -3.43
CA LYS A 390 5.60 -18.09 -3.69
C LYS A 390 4.71 -17.25 -2.77
N LEU A 391 3.47 -17.68 -2.53
CA LEU A 391 2.58 -17.00 -1.58
C LEU A 391 3.08 -17.05 -0.14
N SER A 392 3.71 -18.15 0.29
CA SER A 392 4.35 -18.23 1.61
C SER A 392 5.54 -17.26 1.70
N GLU A 393 6.39 -17.24 0.69
CA GLU A 393 7.54 -16.32 0.63
C GLU A 393 7.11 -14.84 0.68
N ILE A 394 6.04 -14.48 -0.05
CA ILE A 394 5.47 -13.12 -0.01
C ILE A 394 4.95 -12.78 1.39
N LYS A 395 4.29 -13.72 2.08
CA LYS A 395 3.83 -13.51 3.45
C LYS A 395 5.00 -13.26 4.40
N ASP A 396 6.06 -14.07 4.30
CA ASP A 396 7.24 -13.92 5.13
C ASP A 396 7.95 -12.59 4.87
N LEU A 397 8.04 -12.16 3.60
CA LEU A 397 8.57 -10.84 3.24
C LEU A 397 7.73 -9.70 3.81
N HIS A 398 6.39 -9.79 3.78
CA HIS A 398 5.53 -8.78 4.40
C HIS A 398 5.71 -8.69 5.92
N VAL A 399 5.94 -9.81 6.60
CA VAL A 399 6.27 -9.81 8.03
C VAL A 399 7.60 -9.09 8.26
N LYS A 400 8.64 -9.43 7.51
CA LYS A 400 9.96 -8.78 7.62
C LYS A 400 9.92 -7.28 7.34
N ILE A 401 9.16 -6.85 6.33
CA ILE A 401 8.97 -5.42 6.02
C ILE A 401 8.32 -4.70 7.20
N ARG A 402 7.31 -5.32 7.82
CA ARG A 402 6.63 -4.74 8.99
C ARG A 402 7.58 -4.62 10.18
N GLU A 403 8.34 -5.67 10.47
CA GLU A 403 9.34 -5.68 11.54
C GLU A 403 10.39 -4.58 11.34
N ALA A 404 10.93 -4.48 10.12
CA ALA A 404 11.91 -3.44 9.77
C ALA A 404 11.32 -2.02 9.87
N ALA A 405 10.05 -1.83 9.48
CA ALA A 405 9.38 -0.54 9.60
C ALA A 405 9.16 -0.12 11.07
N GLU A 406 8.77 -1.06 11.93
CA GLU A 406 8.64 -0.80 13.37
C GLU A 406 9.99 -0.53 14.03
N GLU A 407 11.05 -1.24 13.63
CA GLU A 407 12.41 -0.97 14.11
C GLU A 407 12.90 0.42 13.67
N ALA A 408 12.67 0.80 12.41
CA ALA A 408 13.01 2.12 11.90
C ALA A 408 12.29 3.23 12.69
N LYS A 409 10.99 3.06 12.97
CA LYS A 409 10.20 3.99 13.77
C LYS A 409 10.72 4.13 15.21
N LYS A 410 11.11 3.03 15.84
CA LYS A 410 11.75 3.04 17.18
C LYS A 410 13.08 3.79 17.16
N LYS A 411 13.93 3.52 16.18
CA LYS A 411 15.23 4.20 16.02
C LYS A 411 15.07 5.69 15.73
N GLU A 412 14.08 6.07 14.93
CA GLU A 412 13.76 7.47 14.67
C GLU A 412 13.28 8.20 15.95
N GLY A 413 12.48 7.52 16.78
CA GLY A 413 12.08 8.02 18.09
C GLY A 413 13.27 8.26 19.02
N LEU A 414 14.17 7.28 19.13
CA LEU A 414 15.42 7.38 19.90
C LEU A 414 16.33 8.49 19.37
N TYR A 415 16.46 8.62 18.05
CA TYR A 415 17.26 9.67 17.42
C TYR A 415 16.75 11.06 17.78
N LYS A 416 15.43 11.28 17.74
CA LYS A 416 14.80 12.54 18.15
C LYS A 416 15.08 12.85 19.63
N GLN A 417 14.95 11.85 20.50
CA GLN A 417 15.28 11.99 21.93
C GLN A 417 16.75 12.41 22.13
N LEU A 418 17.68 11.72 21.47
CA LEU A 418 19.12 12.02 21.56
C LEU A 418 19.48 13.40 21.02
N ILE A 419 18.80 13.87 19.96
CA ILE A 419 18.98 15.25 19.48
C ILE A 419 18.55 16.24 20.56
N THR A 420 17.36 16.05 21.16
CA THR A 420 16.87 16.96 22.20
C THR A 420 17.80 16.96 23.42
N GLU A 421 18.33 15.80 23.82
CA GLU A 421 19.33 15.72 24.89
C GLU A 421 20.63 16.46 24.52
N LEU A 422 21.07 16.36 23.26
CA LEU A 422 22.26 17.05 22.76
C LEU A 422 22.06 18.58 22.67
N GLU A 423 20.88 19.04 22.29
CA GLU A 423 20.50 20.46 22.29
C GLU A 423 20.44 21.04 23.70
N ASN A 424 20.03 20.23 24.69
CA ASN A 424 19.99 20.63 26.09
C ASN A 424 21.36 20.61 26.78
N LEU A 425 22.39 20.04 26.15
CA LEU A 425 23.73 20.02 26.69
C LEU A 425 24.40 21.40 26.52
N PRO A 426 25.19 21.88 27.50
CA PRO A 426 25.94 23.12 27.36
C PRO A 426 26.85 23.05 26.14
N GLN A 427 26.63 23.95 25.17
CA GLN A 427 27.31 23.95 23.87
C GLN A 427 28.62 24.75 23.88
N ASP A 428 29.03 25.22 25.05
CA ASP A 428 30.09 26.20 25.27
C ASP A 428 31.48 25.68 24.89
N VAL A 429 31.66 24.35 24.82
CA VAL A 429 32.96 23.73 24.56
C VAL A 429 32.79 22.58 23.56
N SER A 430 33.44 22.72 22.41
CA SER A 430 33.45 21.70 21.36
C SER A 430 34.13 20.41 21.84
N ARG A 431 33.68 19.25 21.35
CA ARG A 431 34.32 17.95 21.63
C ARG A 431 35.83 17.98 21.40
N SER A 432 36.29 18.69 20.38
CA SER A 432 37.71 18.87 20.08
C SER A 432 38.45 19.60 21.21
N ALA A 433 37.84 20.61 21.83
CA ALA A 433 38.46 21.32 22.95
C ALA A 433 38.60 20.42 24.19
N TYR A 434 37.60 19.58 24.50
CA TYR A 434 37.76 18.55 25.54
C TYR A 434 38.84 17.54 25.21
N THR A 435 38.89 17.09 23.96
CA THR A 435 39.89 16.12 23.50
C THR A 435 41.30 16.69 23.59
N LEU A 436 41.50 17.94 23.15
CA LEU A 436 42.78 18.65 23.26
C LEU A 436 43.20 18.84 24.72
N ARG A 437 42.27 19.25 25.59
CA ARG A 437 42.55 19.42 27.03
C ARG A 437 42.93 18.10 27.69
N ILE A 438 42.26 16.99 27.35
CA ILE A 438 42.60 15.66 27.84
C ILE A 438 44.00 15.26 27.35
N LEU A 439 44.31 15.48 26.07
CA LEU A 439 45.63 15.19 25.51
C LEU A 439 46.74 16.02 26.15
N GLU A 440 46.47 17.29 26.46
CA GLU A 440 47.39 18.16 27.18
C GLU A 440 47.63 17.65 28.61
N ILE A 441 46.58 17.30 29.35
CA ILE A 441 46.70 16.69 30.69
C ILE A 441 47.52 15.40 30.62
N VAL A 442 47.26 14.53 29.63
CA VAL A 442 48.03 13.30 29.42
C VAL A 442 49.50 13.60 29.11
N GLY A 443 49.77 14.63 28.31
CA GLY A 443 51.13 15.11 28.02
C GLY A 443 51.84 15.59 29.29
N ASN A 444 51.16 16.37 30.12
CA ASN A 444 51.68 16.88 31.38
C ASN A 444 51.96 15.73 32.37
N ILE A 445 51.07 14.73 32.48
CA ILE A 445 51.29 13.54 33.31
C ILE A 445 52.51 12.75 32.84
N LYS A 446 52.72 12.60 31.53
CA LYS A 446 53.91 11.94 30.98
C LYS A 446 55.19 12.68 31.37
N LYS A 447 55.20 14.01 31.18
CA LYS A 447 56.33 14.85 31.56
C LYS A 447 56.64 14.76 33.06
N GLN A 448 55.62 14.85 33.91
CA GLN A 448 55.76 14.67 35.35
C GLN A 448 56.37 13.30 35.70
N LYS A 449 55.97 12.22 35.02
CA LYS A 449 56.53 10.90 35.25
C LYS A 449 58.01 10.81 34.86
N GLU A 450 58.42 11.45 33.77
CA GLU A 450 59.82 11.55 33.36
C GLU A 450 60.64 12.34 34.40
N ASP A 451 60.13 13.48 34.86
CA ASP A 451 60.78 14.31 35.88
C ASP A 451 60.91 13.56 37.22
N ILE A 452 59.86 12.86 37.67
CA ILE A 452 59.91 12.00 38.86
C ILE A 452 60.97 10.91 38.69
N THR A 453 61.05 10.27 37.52
CA THR A 453 62.03 9.22 37.26
C THR A 453 63.46 9.77 37.33
N LYS A 454 63.68 10.99 36.83
CA LYS A 454 64.96 11.69 36.95
C LYS A 454 65.31 11.99 38.42
N ILE A 455 64.39 12.57 39.18
CA ILE A 455 64.58 12.86 40.61
C ILE A 455 64.91 11.57 41.39
N LEU A 456 64.25 10.45 41.08
CA LEU A 456 64.54 9.15 41.69
C LEU A 456 65.94 8.63 41.34
N SER A 457 66.42 8.87 40.12
CA SER A 457 67.79 8.53 39.71
C SER A 457 68.80 9.36 40.49
N ASP A 458 68.61 10.68 40.52
CA ASP A 458 69.50 11.62 41.21
C ASP A 458 69.54 11.32 42.72
N THR A 459 68.39 11.00 43.32
CA THR A 459 68.30 10.60 44.74
C THR A 459 69.06 9.30 45.01
N LYS A 460 69.00 8.31 44.10
CA LYS A 460 69.77 7.05 44.22
C LYS A 460 71.27 7.28 44.08
N GLU A 461 71.67 8.21 43.21
CA GLU A 461 73.07 8.59 43.03
C GLU A 461 73.61 9.28 44.28
N LEU A 462 72.90 10.30 44.80
CA LEU A 462 73.23 10.96 46.06
C LEU A 462 73.32 9.97 47.22
N GLN A 463 72.39 9.02 47.35
CA GLN A 463 72.46 8.00 48.40
C GLN A 463 73.71 7.10 48.27
N LYS A 464 74.14 6.77 47.04
CA LYS A 464 75.37 6.00 46.82
C LYS A 464 76.60 6.81 47.19
N GLU A 465 76.64 8.10 46.85
CA GLU A 465 77.73 9.00 47.22
C GLU A 465 77.84 9.15 48.73
N ILE A 466 76.72 9.37 49.43
CA ILE A 466 76.65 9.42 50.90
C ILE A 466 77.22 8.13 51.48
N ASN A 467 76.70 6.96 51.08
CA ASN A 467 77.16 5.68 51.61
C ASN A 467 78.66 5.42 51.32
N SER A 468 79.14 5.83 50.14
CA SER A 468 80.55 5.71 49.76
C SER A 468 81.46 6.60 50.62
N LEU A 469 81.06 7.85 50.85
CA LEU A 469 81.79 8.80 51.68
C LEU A 469 81.77 8.39 53.15
N THR A 470 80.63 7.97 53.69
CA THR A 470 80.51 7.42 55.06
C THR A 470 81.43 6.21 55.24
N GLY A 471 81.36 5.23 54.33
CA GLY A 471 82.24 4.06 54.41
C GLY A 471 83.73 4.38 54.20
N LYS A 472 84.06 5.46 53.48
CA LYS A 472 85.45 5.96 53.37
C LYS A 472 85.88 6.64 54.67
N LEU A 473 85.03 7.45 55.29
CA LEU A 473 85.27 8.09 56.57
C LEU A 473 85.57 7.04 57.65
N ASP A 474 84.70 6.04 57.81
CA ASP A 474 84.84 4.98 58.83
C ASP A 474 86.16 4.22 58.68
N ARG A 475 86.49 3.78 57.47
CA ARG A 475 87.75 3.05 57.19
C ARG A 475 88.98 3.91 57.44
N THR A 476 88.94 5.18 57.03
CA THR A 476 90.08 6.09 57.20
C THR A 476 90.28 6.43 58.67
N PHE A 477 89.20 6.64 59.41
CA PHE A 477 89.23 6.86 60.85
C PHE A 477 89.76 5.63 61.59
N ALA A 478 89.27 4.42 61.30
CA ALA A 478 89.72 3.19 61.96
C ALA A 478 91.24 2.96 61.83
N VAL A 479 91.80 3.15 60.63
CA VAL A 479 93.25 3.03 60.40
C VAL A 479 94.02 4.12 61.15
N THR A 480 93.51 5.35 61.14
CA THR A 480 94.17 6.48 61.83
C THR A 480 94.13 6.29 63.34
N ASP A 481 92.98 5.89 63.90
CA ASP A 481 92.78 5.59 65.31
C ASP A 481 93.73 4.49 65.78
N GLU A 482 93.82 3.37 65.05
CA GLU A 482 94.72 2.25 65.40
C GLU A 482 96.20 2.66 65.40
N LEU A 483 96.65 3.36 64.35
CA LEU A 483 98.06 3.79 64.22
C LEU A 483 98.43 4.79 65.31
N VAL A 484 97.61 5.82 65.52
CA VAL A 484 97.88 6.85 66.52
C VAL A 484 97.77 6.28 67.94
N PHE A 485 96.84 5.35 68.19
CA PHE A 485 96.72 4.67 69.49
C PHE A 485 97.95 3.81 69.82
N LYS A 486 98.51 3.11 68.82
CA LYS A 486 99.71 2.28 68.99
C LYS A 486 100.92 3.14 69.39
N ASP A 487 101.09 4.30 68.79
CA ASP A 487 102.21 5.21 69.06
C ASP A 487 102.00 6.04 70.34
N ALA A 488 100.75 6.37 70.69
CA ALA A 488 100.37 7.05 71.93
C ALA A 488 100.73 6.27 73.21
N LYS A 489 100.97 4.95 73.11
CA LYS A 489 101.47 4.13 74.22
C LYS A 489 102.93 4.45 74.58
N LYS A 490 103.72 4.95 73.63
CA LYS A 490 105.17 5.15 73.77
C LYS A 490 105.56 6.61 74.04
N ASP A 491 104.79 7.56 73.53
CA ASP A 491 105.12 9.00 73.58
C ASP A 491 103.95 9.82 74.14
N GLU A 492 104.23 10.67 75.13
CA GLU A 492 103.25 11.55 75.78
C GLU A 492 102.68 12.61 74.81
N SER A 493 103.50 13.09 73.87
CA SER A 493 103.07 14.07 72.87
C SER A 493 102.02 13.45 71.93
N VAL A 494 102.25 12.22 71.47
CA VAL A 494 101.32 11.47 70.61
C VAL A 494 100.04 11.11 71.38
N ARG A 495 100.12 10.90 72.70
CA ARG A 495 98.93 10.70 73.53
C ARG A 495 98.00 11.91 73.59
N LYS A 496 98.56 13.12 73.60
CA LYS A 496 97.74 14.34 73.46
C LYS A 496 97.10 14.42 72.08
N SER A 497 97.84 14.10 71.02
CA SER A 497 97.31 14.03 69.64
C SER A 497 96.18 13.01 69.49
N TYR A 498 96.29 11.83 70.14
CA TYR A 498 95.23 10.82 70.17
C TYR A 498 93.94 11.36 70.80
N LYS A 499 94.04 12.05 71.95
CA LYS A 499 92.88 12.68 72.58
C LYS A 499 92.22 13.73 71.69
N TYR A 500 93.02 14.53 70.96
CA TYR A 500 92.48 15.49 69.99
C TYR A 500 91.81 14.80 68.79
N LEU A 501 92.35 13.68 68.31
CA LEU A 501 91.75 12.90 67.23
C LEU A 501 90.38 12.31 67.63
N ALA A 502 90.30 11.70 68.82
CA ALA A 502 89.05 11.17 69.35
C ALA A 502 88.00 12.28 69.56
N ALA A 503 88.40 13.40 70.15
CA ALA A 503 87.54 14.57 70.34
C ALA A 503 87.07 15.16 69.00
N LEU A 504 87.92 15.19 67.98
CA LEU A 504 87.55 15.65 66.64
C LEU A 504 86.49 14.74 66.03
N HIS A 505 86.66 13.42 66.10
CA HIS A 505 85.70 12.46 65.56
C HIS A 505 84.35 12.53 66.28
N GLU A 506 84.35 12.67 67.61
CA GLU A 506 83.14 12.83 68.41
C GLU A 506 82.41 14.14 68.04
N ASN A 507 83.12 15.27 67.97
CA ASN A 507 82.54 16.55 67.56
C ASN A 507 81.98 16.50 66.13
N CYS A 508 82.69 15.88 65.18
CA CYS A 508 82.19 15.69 63.82
C CYS A 508 80.95 14.78 63.77
N SER A 509 80.91 13.73 64.58
CA SER A 509 79.73 12.85 64.69
C SER A 509 78.51 13.59 65.24
N GLN A 510 78.70 14.41 66.28
CA GLN A 510 77.65 15.28 66.83
C GLN A 510 77.18 16.31 65.80
N LEU A 511 78.09 16.88 65.00
CA LEU A 511 77.75 17.80 63.93
C LEU A 511 76.89 17.14 62.84
N ILE A 512 77.25 15.93 62.41
CA ILE A 512 76.45 15.15 61.44
C ILE A 512 75.04 14.91 62.00
N GLN A 513 74.92 14.44 63.25
CA GLN A 513 73.62 14.21 63.89
C GLN A 513 72.78 15.49 63.94
N THR A 514 73.38 16.62 64.31
CA THR A 514 72.67 17.91 64.38
C THR A 514 72.15 18.33 63.00
N ILE A 515 72.90 18.09 61.93
CA ILE A 515 72.48 18.37 60.56
C ILE A 515 71.32 17.45 60.14
N GLU A 516 71.37 16.16 60.48
CA GLU A 516 70.29 15.20 60.19
C GLU A 516 69.00 15.53 60.94
N ASP A 517 69.10 15.89 62.23
CA ASP A 517 67.98 16.31 63.06
C ASP A 517 67.36 17.60 62.51
N THR A 518 68.19 18.58 62.15
CA THR A 518 67.74 19.82 61.50
C THR A 518 66.99 19.52 60.20
N GLY A 519 67.50 18.60 59.38
CA GLY A 519 66.84 18.16 58.15
C GLY A 519 65.49 17.46 58.39
N THR A 520 65.33 16.80 59.53
CA THR A 520 64.07 16.15 59.93
C THR A 520 63.04 17.18 60.37
N ILE A 521 63.44 18.13 61.21
CA ILE A 521 62.59 19.24 61.65
C ILE A 521 62.12 20.08 60.45
N LEU A 522 63.01 20.37 59.49
CA LEU A 522 62.63 21.12 58.28
C LEU A 522 61.57 20.39 57.42
N ARG A 523 61.63 19.05 57.34
CA ARG A 523 60.59 18.25 56.66
C ARG A 523 59.26 18.33 57.40
N GLU A 524 59.27 18.18 58.73
CA GLU A 524 58.05 18.29 59.55
C GLU A 524 57.41 19.69 59.47
N ILE A 525 58.24 20.75 59.48
CA ILE A 525 57.75 22.12 59.29
C ILE A 525 57.02 22.23 57.96
N ARG A 526 57.61 21.72 56.88
CA ARG A 526 57.00 21.80 55.55
C ARG A 526 55.70 21.01 55.45
N ASP A 527 55.64 19.82 56.06
CA ASP A 527 54.42 19.00 56.08
C ASP A 527 53.29 19.69 56.87
N LEU A 528 53.62 20.38 57.96
CA LEU A 528 52.67 21.19 58.71
C LEU A 528 52.21 22.43 57.93
N GLU A 529 53.12 23.09 57.21
CA GLU A 529 52.78 24.20 56.32
C GLU A 529 51.79 23.77 55.22
N GLU A 530 52.02 22.61 54.59
CA GLU A 530 51.12 22.05 53.58
C GLU A 530 49.74 21.71 54.14
N GLN A 531 49.67 21.17 55.37
CA GLN A 531 48.40 20.95 56.07
C GLN A 531 47.65 22.25 56.34
N ILE A 532 48.35 23.30 56.78
CA ILE A 532 47.75 24.62 57.00
C ILE A 532 47.19 25.18 55.70
N GLU A 533 47.92 25.07 54.59
CA GLU A 533 47.46 25.56 53.29
C GLU A 533 46.24 24.79 52.79
N THR A 534 46.21 23.47 53.01
CA THR A 534 45.07 22.61 52.68
C THR A 534 43.81 23.01 53.47
N GLU A 535 43.94 23.21 54.80
CA GLU A 535 42.82 23.62 55.65
C GLU A 535 42.32 25.04 55.33
N ASN A 536 43.23 25.96 55.00
CA ASN A 536 42.85 27.28 54.49
C ASN A 536 42.09 27.21 53.15
N GLY A 537 42.50 26.29 52.27
CA GLY A 537 41.86 26.05 50.98
C GLY A 537 40.42 25.52 51.07
N ASN A 538 40.08 24.80 52.14
CA ASN A 538 38.76 24.21 52.35
C ASN A 538 37.64 25.25 52.60
N LYS A 539 37.98 26.54 52.75
CA LYS A 539 37.02 27.65 53.00
C LYS A 539 36.02 27.35 54.12
N THR A 540 36.41 26.51 55.08
CA THR A 540 35.54 26.02 56.16
C THR A 540 34.96 27.17 56.97
N VAL A 541 35.79 28.18 57.24
CA VAL A 541 35.38 29.41 57.95
C VAL A 541 34.33 30.18 57.17
N ALA A 542 34.56 30.46 55.89
CA ALA A 542 33.60 31.18 55.04
C ALA A 542 32.28 30.40 54.87
N ASN A 543 32.34 29.07 54.79
CA ASN A 543 31.15 28.22 54.73
C ASN A 543 30.36 28.27 56.06
N LEU A 544 31.04 28.26 57.20
CA LEU A 544 30.40 28.39 58.52
C LEU A 544 29.80 29.78 58.73
N GLU A 545 30.46 30.84 58.25
CA GLU A 545 29.92 32.21 58.27
C GLU A 545 28.63 32.30 57.44
N ARG A 546 28.62 31.72 56.23
CA ARG A 546 27.42 31.68 55.38
C ARG A 546 26.26 30.92 56.03
N ILE A 547 26.54 29.76 56.63
CA ILE A 547 25.52 28.99 57.37
C ILE A 547 24.97 29.79 58.56
N LEU A 548 25.82 30.55 59.26
CA LEU A 548 25.40 31.41 60.36
C LEU A 548 24.52 32.58 59.89
N GLU A 549 24.81 33.15 58.73
CA GLU A 549 23.98 34.18 58.11
C GLU A 549 22.61 33.63 57.70
N ASP A 550 22.59 32.48 57.01
CA ASP A 550 21.34 31.79 56.61
C ASP A 550 20.49 31.45 57.83
N TYR A 551 21.11 30.96 58.92
CA TYR A 551 20.42 30.67 60.17
C TYR A 551 19.81 31.92 60.82
N LYS A 552 20.51 33.06 60.80
CA LYS A 552 19.98 34.34 61.30
C LYS A 552 18.79 34.81 60.47
N ALA A 553 18.85 34.68 59.14
CA ALA A 553 17.76 35.05 58.24
C ALA A 553 16.50 34.21 58.49
N ILE A 554 16.63 32.88 58.59
CA ILE A 554 15.52 31.97 58.91
C ILE A 554 14.90 32.33 60.26
N ARG A 555 15.74 32.65 61.26
CA ARG A 555 15.24 33.04 62.59
C ARG A 555 14.46 34.36 62.55
N GLN A 556 14.91 35.33 61.76
CA GLN A 556 14.18 36.59 61.55
C GLN A 556 12.85 36.35 60.84
N GLU A 557 12.83 35.56 59.77
CA GLU A 557 11.61 35.21 59.04
C GLU A 557 10.61 34.48 59.94
N ASN A 558 11.05 33.48 60.70
CA ASN A 558 10.22 32.78 61.68
C ASN A 558 9.67 33.72 62.75
N SER A 559 10.46 34.69 63.21
CA SER A 559 9.98 35.70 64.17
C SER A 559 8.90 36.61 63.57
N ALA A 560 9.04 36.99 62.29
CA ALA A 560 8.07 37.82 61.57
C ALA A 560 6.78 37.04 61.30
N LEU A 561 6.88 35.76 60.93
CA LEU A 561 5.74 34.86 60.78
C LEU A 561 5.01 34.67 62.12
N ALA A 562 5.74 34.44 63.21
CA ALA A 562 5.15 34.32 64.55
C ALA A 562 4.52 35.63 65.07
N ALA A 563 4.95 36.79 64.56
CA ALA A 563 4.27 38.06 64.82
C ALA A 563 2.97 38.18 64.02
N LYS A 564 2.98 37.84 62.73
CA LYS A 564 1.77 37.83 61.88
C LYS A 564 0.69 36.87 62.38
N VAL A 565 1.09 35.70 62.88
CA VAL A 565 0.16 34.73 63.49
C VAL A 565 -0.45 35.22 64.81
N ARG A 566 0.16 36.21 65.48
CA ARG A 566 -0.40 36.83 66.70
C ARG A 566 -1.32 38.01 66.42
N GLU A 567 -1.27 38.58 65.22
CA GLU A 567 -2.09 39.74 64.80
C GLU A 567 -3.34 39.36 63.98
N GLY A 568 -3.47 38.09 63.59
CA GLY A 568 -4.71 37.51 63.06
C GLY A 568 -5.35 36.59 64.07
#